data_AF-A0A918JNX0-F1
#
_entry.id   AF-A0A918JNX0-F1
#
_cell.length_a   1.000
_cell.length_b   1.000
_cell.length_c   1.000
_cell.angle_alpha   90.00
_cell.angle_beta   90.00
_cell.angle_gamma   90.00
#
_symmetry.space_group_name_H-M   'P 1'
#
loop_
_entity.id
_entity.type
_entity.pdbx_description
1 polymer ?
#
loop_
_entity_poly.entity_id
_entity_poly.type
_entity_poly.pdbx_seq_one_letter_code
_entity_poly.pdbx_strand_id
1 'polypeptide(L)' 'MNMIPIYTMQSEPEAAVISSLMTAYNIHFIISGRGFSSMYPGAISNSLNEQILMVRADQVELAKTLLEPFFSS' A
#
# COMPACT_ATOMS: atom_id res chain seq x y z
N MET A 1 10.17 2.90 -16.14
CA MET A 1 9.41 1.94 -15.33
C MET A 1 8.05 2.56 -15.05
N ASN A 2 6.97 2.06 -15.63
CA ASN A 2 5.64 2.63 -15.44
C ASN A 2 5.04 2.05 -14.14
N MET A 3 4.85 2.91 -13.14
CA MET A 3 4.33 2.55 -11.82
C MET A 3 2.89 3.03 -11.71
N ILE A 4 1.96 2.13 -11.40
CA ILE A 4 0.53 2.39 -11.35
C ILE A 4 0.08 2.30 -9.89
N PRO A 5 -0.63 3.31 -9.35
CA PRO A 5 -1.22 3.23 -8.03
C PRO A 5 -2.37 2.20 -8.04
N ILE A 6 -2.37 1.28 -7.08
CA ILE A 6 -3.38 0.21 -7.01
C ILE A 6 -4.14 0.17 -5.69
N TYR A 7 -3.58 0.71 -4.60
CA TYR A 7 -4.18 0.65 -3.28
C TYR A 7 -3.70 1.79 -2.38
N THR A 8 -4.58 2.28 -1.51
CA THR A 8 -4.24 3.24 -0.45
C THR A 8 -4.34 2.53 0.89
N MET A 9 -3.20 2.42 1.59
CA MET A 9 -3.09 1.73 2.87
C MET A 9 -3.60 2.63 3.99
N GLN A 10 -4.37 2.04 4.91
CA GLN A 10 -5.06 2.75 5.97
C GLN A 10 -4.30 2.68 7.30
N SER A 11 -3.39 1.71 7.45
CA SER A 11 -2.65 1.51 8.70
C SER A 11 -1.23 0.96 8.50
N GLU A 12 -0.35 1.19 9.49
CA GLU A 12 1.02 0.67 9.49
C GLU A 12 1.11 -0.86 9.47
N PRO A 13 0.28 -1.60 10.25
CA PRO A 13 0.28 -3.06 10.19
C PRO A 13 -0.11 -3.58 8.80
N GLU A 14 -1.09 -2.94 8.16
CA GLU A 14 -1.51 -3.28 6.80
C GLU A 14 -0.39 -3.07 5.78
N ALA A 15 0.34 -1.95 5.88
CA ALA A 15 1.47 -1.69 5.00
C ALA A 15 2.59 -2.74 5.14
N ALA A 16 2.85 -3.23 6.35
CA ALA A 16 3.83 -4.28 6.61
C ALA A 16 3.40 -5.63 6.00
N VAL A 17 2.11 -6.00 6.15
CA VAL A 17 1.55 -7.23 5.57
C VAL A 17 1.59 -7.17 4.04
N ILE A 18 1.12 -6.07 3.45
CA ILE A 18 1.09 -5.88 2.00
C ILE A 18 2.52 -5.89 1.42
N SER A 19 3.48 -5.23 2.07
CA SER A 19 4.89 -5.26 1.63
C SER A 19 5.47 -6.67 1.62
N SER A 20 5.16 -7.46 2.65
CA SER A 20 5.58 -8.85 2.78
C SER A 20 4.94 -9.72 1.68
N LEU A 21 3.66 -9.50 1.41
CA LEU A 21 2.91 -10.18 0.35
C LEU A 21 3.52 -9.88 -1.03
N MET A 22 3.74 -8.61 -1.37
CA MET A 22 4.31 -8.20 -2.65
C MET A 22 5.72 -8.80 -2.83
N THR A 23 6.52 -8.83 -1.76
CA THR A 23 7.86 -9.44 -1.78
C THR A 23 7.79 -10.95 -2.02
N ALA A 24 6.88 -11.65 -1.35
CA ALA A 24 6.72 -13.11 -1.48
C ALA A 24 6.34 -13.53 -2.91
N TYR A 25 5.57 -12.72 -3.61
CA TYR A 25 5.15 -12.97 -5.00
C TYR A 25 6.09 -12.32 -6.04
N ASN A 26 7.25 -11.79 -5.63
CA ASN A 26 8.23 -11.13 -6.49
C ASN A 26 7.64 -9.98 -7.34
N ILE A 27 6.72 -9.24 -6.72
CA ILE A 27 6.08 -8.06 -7.32
C ILE A 27 6.95 -6.85 -7.03
N HIS A 28 7.25 -6.07 -8.06
CA HIS A 28 7.94 -4.80 -7.86
C HIS A 28 6.93 -3.73 -7.46
N PHE A 29 7.07 -3.28 -6.22
CA PHE A 29 6.23 -2.26 -5.63
C PHE A 29 7.04 -1.09 -5.09
N ILE A 30 6.40 0.07 -5.02
CA ILE A 30 6.88 1.25 -4.31
C ILE A 30 5.74 1.72 -3.43
N ILE A 31 6.05 2.12 -2.20
CA ILE A 31 5.11 2.81 -1.34
C ILE A 31 5.41 4.30 -1.43
N SER A 32 4.45 5.07 -1.91
CA SER A 32 4.54 6.53 -2.04
C SER A 32 3.65 7.20 -1.00
N GLY A 33 4.15 8.20 -0.29
CA GLY A 33 3.42 8.89 0.78
C GLY A 33 4.34 9.27 1.94
N ARG A 34 3.84 10.11 2.86
CA ARG A 34 4.51 10.32 4.15
C ARG A 34 4.13 9.17 5.08
N GLY A 35 5.13 8.63 5.81
CA GLY A 35 4.92 7.54 6.77
C GLY A 35 3.80 7.84 7.76
N PHE A 36 3.25 6.83 8.44
CA PHE A 36 2.30 7.02 9.55
C PHE A 36 3.02 7.78 10.68
N SER A 37 3.11 9.10 10.57
CA SER A 37 3.95 9.91 11.44
C SER A 37 3.34 9.95 12.83
N SER A 38 3.87 9.11 13.73
CA SER A 38 3.46 9.00 15.14
C SER A 38 3.96 10.16 16.03
N MET A 39 4.00 11.39 15.52
CA MET A 39 4.42 12.53 16.34
C MET A 39 3.34 13.05 17.30
N TYR A 40 2.07 12.60 17.18
CA TYR A 40 1.00 12.98 18.11
C TYR A 40 0.09 11.79 18.48
N PRO A 41 -0.08 11.47 19.78
CA PRO A 41 -1.06 10.49 20.25
C PRO A 41 -2.42 11.17 20.29
N GLY A 42 -3.09 11.22 19.14
CA GLY A 42 -4.44 11.78 19.09
C GLY A 42 -4.77 12.34 17.73
N ALA A 43 -5.67 11.64 17.06
CA ALA A 43 -6.64 12.19 16.13
C ALA A 43 -6.07 12.88 14.88
N ILE A 44 -6.18 12.15 13.78
CA ILE A 44 -6.86 12.50 12.52
C ILE A 44 -6.00 11.97 11.37
N SER A 45 -6.51 10.91 10.73
CA SER A 45 -6.04 10.44 9.42
C SER A 45 -6.36 11.53 8.40
N ASN A 46 -5.49 12.54 8.30
CA ASN A 46 -5.54 13.50 7.22
C ASN A 46 -4.97 12.81 5.98
N SER A 47 -5.65 12.97 4.83
CA SER A 47 -5.26 12.43 3.52
C SER A 47 -3.82 12.75 3.08
N LEU A 48 -3.14 13.66 3.79
CA LEU A 48 -1.73 14.02 3.64
C LEU A 48 -0.75 12.91 4.06
N ASN A 49 -1.20 11.91 4.83
CA ASN A 49 -0.38 10.78 5.30
C ASN A 49 -0.79 9.44 4.65
N GLU A 50 -1.58 9.49 3.58
CA GLU A 50 -1.96 8.29 2.85
C GLU A 50 -0.73 7.65 2.20
N GLN A 51 -0.52 6.37 2.49
CA GLN A 51 0.50 5.57 1.81
C GLN A 51 -0.13 4.83 0.65
N ILE A 52 0.26 5.21 -0.57
CA ILE A 52 -0.24 4.65 -1.81
C ILE A 52 0.73 3.58 -2.29
N LEU A 53 0.25 2.35 -2.40
CA LEU A 53 0.95 1.25 -3.04
C LEU A 53 0.91 1.43 -4.55
N MET A 54 2.09 1.52 -5.14
CA MET A 54 2.29 1.56 -6.58
C MET A 54 3.00 0.30 -7.03
N VAL A 55 2.51 -0.32 -8.11
CA VAL A 55 3.08 -1.54 -8.68
C VAL A 55 3.40 -1.33 -10.14
N ARG A 56 4.37 -2.06 -10.68
CA ARG A 56 4.70 -2.00 -12.10
C ARG A 56 3.50 -2.42 -12.95
N ALA A 57 3.26 -1.72 -14.07
CA ALA A 57 2.09 -1.90 -14.93
C ALA A 57 1.82 -3.35 -15.39
N ASP A 58 2.88 -4.14 -15.60
CA ASP A 58 2.85 -5.55 -16.00
C ASP A 58 2.39 -6.50 -14.87
N GLN A 59 2.42 -6.04 -13.61
CA GLN A 59 2.08 -6.85 -12.43
C GLN A 59 0.81 -6.36 -11.74
N VAL A 60 0.10 -5.38 -12.31
CA VAL A 60 -1.09 -4.76 -11.71
C VAL A 60 -2.23 -5.74 -11.50
N GLU A 61 -2.53 -6.59 -12.48
CA GLU A 61 -3.65 -7.53 -12.37
C GLU A 61 -3.41 -8.53 -11.25
N LEU A 62 -2.21 -9.12 -11.21
CA LEU A 62 -1.82 -10.06 -10.16
C LEU A 62 -1.82 -9.39 -8.77
N ALA A 63 -1.28 -8.17 -8.66
CA ALA A 63 -1.27 -7.44 -7.40
C ALA A 63 -2.69 -7.07 -6.92
N LYS A 64 -3.61 -6.71 -7.84
CA LYS A 64 -5.01 -6.44 -7.50
C LYS A 64 -5.73 -7.69 -7.00
N THR A 65 -5.54 -8.84 -7.64
CA THR A 65 -6.12 -10.12 -7.18
C THR A 65 -5.62 -10.49 -5.79
N LEU A 66 -4.34 -10.29 -5.51
CA LEU A 66 -3.79 -10.53 -4.16
C LEU A 66 -4.35 -9.58 -3.10
N LEU A 67 -4.79 -8.39 -3.51
CA LEU A 67 -5.36 -7.38 -2.62
C LEU A 67 -6.89 -7.46 -2.48
N GLU A 68 -7.57 -8.33 -3.23
CA GLU A 68 -9.03 -8.57 -3.09
C GLU A 68 -9.49 -8.74 -1.64
N PRO A 69 -8.79 -9.49 -0.77
CA PRO A 69 -9.19 -9.64 0.63
C PRO A 69 -9.17 -8.33 1.43
N PHE A 70 -8.34 -7.36 1.03
CA PHE A 70 -8.18 -6.06 1.70
C PHE A 70 -9.22 -5.03 1.24
N PHE A 71 -9.91 -5.26 0.12
CA PHE A 71 -10.97 -4.37 -0.37
C PHE A 71 -12.35 -4.64 0.25
N SER A 72 -12.56 -5.80 0.88
CA SER A 72 -13.86 -6.23 1.40
C SER A 72 -14.03 -6.11 2.93
N SER A 73 -13.17 -5.32 3.61
CA SER A 73 -13.27 -5.09 5.05
C SER A 73 -13.97 -3.79 5.43
#